data_AF-A1A233-F1
#
_entry.id   AF-A1A233-F1
#
_cell.length_a   1.000
_cell.length_b   1.000
_cell.length_c   1.000
_cell.angle_alpha   90.00
_cell.angle_beta   90.00
_cell.angle_gamma   90.00
#
_symmetry.space_group_name_H-M   'P 1'
#
loop_
_entity.id
_entity.type
_entity.pdbx_description
1 polymer ?
#
loop_
_entity_poly.entity_id
_entity_poly.type
_entity_poly.pdbx_seq_one_letter_code
_entity_poly.pdbx_strand_id
1 'polypeptide(L)'
;MNSQGYAVVDFETTGLSPAKGDRAIEIGLVHVAPDGTLEDEHETLIHVDRSVGASWVHHITARELLHAPDFEGIAHELRDLLAGRVFVAHNVSFDSRFLLAEYSRMGASIPVDQSTMLCTMKLSRSLIGRGKLADCCEYFGIANEDAHSALSDAHATAILLGRLLEADPKWPGFQRRLDAAGAAAEQWPTFATLPKKEWLPRGTHLA
;
A
#
# COMPACT_ATOMS: atom_id res chain seq x y z
N MET A 1 -20.30 4.84 -9.76
CA MET A 1 -20.06 3.43 -9.37
C MET A 1 -19.76 3.43 -7.87
N ASN A 2 -20.30 2.50 -7.10
CA ASN A 2 -19.92 2.37 -5.68
C ASN A 2 -18.48 1.86 -5.62
N SER A 3 -17.67 2.39 -4.70
CA SER A 3 -16.31 1.90 -4.49
C SER A 3 -16.32 0.45 -4.01
N GLN A 4 -15.27 -0.29 -4.36
CA GLN A 4 -15.03 -1.66 -3.91
C GLN A 4 -14.49 -1.72 -2.47
N GLY A 5 -14.35 -0.59 -1.78
CA GLY A 5 -13.82 -0.52 -0.42
C GLY A 5 -12.45 0.14 -0.39
N TYR A 6 -11.54 -0.46 0.35
CA TYR A 6 -10.20 0.06 0.62
C TYR A 6 -9.15 -0.91 0.07
N ALA A 7 -8.03 -0.35 -0.39
CA ALA A 7 -6.79 -1.08 -0.60
C ALA A 7 -5.77 -0.49 0.36
N VAL A 8 -5.43 -1.27 1.39
CA VAL A 8 -4.47 -0.89 2.41
C VAL A 8 -3.10 -1.34 1.95
N VAL A 9 -2.20 -0.39 1.77
CA VAL A 9 -0.90 -0.61 1.15
C VAL A 9 0.20 -0.17 2.10
N ASP A 10 1.28 -0.92 2.09
CA ASP A 10 2.58 -0.52 2.63
C ASP A 10 3.68 -0.82 1.59
N PHE A 11 4.71 0.02 1.56
CA PHE A 11 5.88 -0.17 0.70
C PHE A 11 7.16 -0.23 1.53
N GLU A 12 7.95 -1.27 1.30
CA GLU A 12 9.38 -1.21 1.61
C GLU A 12 10.15 -0.55 0.47
N THR A 13 11.12 0.26 0.85
CA THR A 13 11.79 1.16 -0.09
C THR A 13 13.27 1.22 0.19
N THR A 14 14.03 1.43 -0.88
CA THR A 14 15.48 1.57 -0.84
C THR A 14 15.98 2.85 -0.15
N GLY A 15 15.08 3.75 0.27
CA GLY A 15 15.40 5.01 0.92
C GLY A 15 14.15 5.86 1.14
N LEU A 16 14.31 7.14 1.48
CA LEU A 16 13.19 7.97 1.94
C LEU A 16 12.66 8.95 0.90
N SER A 17 13.17 8.98 -0.32
CA SER A 17 12.75 10.00 -1.29
C SER A 17 12.83 9.51 -2.74
N PRO A 18 11.67 9.27 -3.40
CA PRO A 18 11.68 8.95 -4.82
C PRO A 18 12.22 10.09 -5.69
N ALA A 19 12.10 11.34 -5.23
CA ALA A 19 12.71 12.51 -5.87
C ALA A 19 14.26 12.49 -5.84
N LYS A 20 14.87 11.74 -4.92
CA LYS A 20 16.32 11.47 -4.89
C LYS A 20 16.71 10.18 -5.59
N GLY A 21 15.77 9.53 -6.28
CA GLY A 21 16.00 8.28 -6.99
C GLY A 21 15.77 7.02 -6.15
N ASP A 22 15.21 7.13 -4.95
CA ASP A 22 14.77 5.94 -4.20
C ASP A 22 13.58 5.26 -4.89
N ARG A 23 13.47 3.95 -4.67
CA ARG A 23 12.54 3.05 -5.36
C ARG A 23 11.84 2.15 -4.36
N ALA A 24 10.60 1.78 -4.67
CA ALA A 24 9.90 0.69 -4.01
C ALA A 24 10.58 -0.65 -4.33
N ILE A 25 10.67 -1.53 -3.34
CA ILE A 25 11.31 -2.87 -3.45
C ILE A 25 10.42 -4.00 -2.93
N GLU A 26 9.32 -3.65 -2.30
CA GLU A 26 8.26 -4.58 -1.95
C GLU A 26 6.97 -3.79 -1.83
N ILE A 27 5.86 -4.45 -2.13
CA ILE A 27 4.53 -3.94 -1.82
C ILE A 27 3.75 -5.03 -1.09
N GLY A 28 3.10 -4.64 0.00
CA GLY A 28 2.05 -5.41 0.66
C GLY A 28 0.72 -4.69 0.47
N LEU A 29 -0.32 -5.45 0.18
CA LEU A 29 -1.65 -4.92 -0.08
C LEU A 29 -2.72 -5.82 0.53
N VAL A 30 -3.65 -5.22 1.27
CA VAL A 30 -4.81 -5.91 1.84
C VAL A 30 -6.08 -5.21 1.40
N HIS A 31 -6.99 -5.96 0.79
CA HIS A 31 -8.34 -5.49 0.48
C HIS A 31 -9.22 -5.51 1.73
N VAL A 32 -9.94 -4.42 1.93
CA VAL A 32 -10.89 -4.28 3.03
C VAL A 32 -12.21 -3.78 2.46
N ALA A 33 -13.29 -4.48 2.78
CA ALA A 33 -14.65 -4.09 2.42
C ALA A 33 -15.04 -2.74 3.06
N PRO A 34 -16.08 -2.04 2.55
CA PRO A 34 -16.54 -0.78 3.12
C PRO A 34 -16.89 -0.81 4.61
N ASP A 35 -17.25 -1.98 5.15
CA ASP A 35 -17.59 -2.18 6.56
C ASP A 35 -16.39 -2.52 7.46
N GLY A 36 -15.18 -2.62 6.90
CA GLY A 36 -13.96 -2.94 7.63
C GLY A 36 -13.59 -4.43 7.60
N THR A 37 -14.36 -5.30 6.95
CA THR A 37 -14.04 -6.72 6.78
C THR A 37 -12.83 -6.89 5.86
N LEU A 38 -11.80 -7.64 6.30
CA LEU A 38 -10.66 -8.00 5.44
C LEU A 38 -11.09 -9.04 4.39
N GLU A 39 -10.64 -8.88 3.15
CA GLU A 39 -11.03 -9.72 2.01
C GLU A 39 -9.87 -10.58 1.50
N ASP A 40 -8.91 -9.95 0.81
CA ASP A 40 -7.80 -10.60 0.11
C ASP A 40 -6.47 -9.91 0.45
N GLU A 41 -5.38 -10.65 0.30
CA GLU A 41 -4.01 -10.19 0.55
C GLU A 41 -3.12 -10.46 -0.65
N HIS A 42 -2.24 -9.50 -0.95
CA HIS A 42 -1.31 -9.57 -2.07
C HIS A 42 0.04 -9.01 -1.65
N GLU A 43 1.11 -9.67 -2.06
CA GLU A 43 2.47 -9.16 -1.86
C GLU A 43 3.38 -9.55 -3.01
N THR A 44 4.36 -8.67 -3.29
CA THR A 44 5.46 -9.00 -4.18
C THR A 44 6.67 -8.14 -3.86
N LEU A 45 7.85 -8.74 -4.01
CA LEU A 45 9.09 -8.00 -4.17
C LEU A 45 9.10 -7.25 -5.50
N ILE A 46 9.91 -6.20 -5.59
CA ILE A 46 10.07 -5.35 -6.77
C ILE A 46 11.55 -5.19 -7.09
N HIS A 47 11.95 -5.69 -8.26
CA HIS A 47 13.31 -5.59 -8.76
C HIS A 47 13.70 -4.14 -9.07
N VAL A 48 14.89 -3.76 -8.62
CA VAL A 48 15.51 -2.47 -8.91
C VAL A 48 17.02 -2.63 -9.14
N ASP A 49 17.56 -1.94 -10.13
CA ASP A 49 19.00 -1.88 -10.38
C ASP A 49 19.69 -0.86 -9.45
N ARG A 50 19.54 -1.02 -8.13
CA ARG A 50 20.21 -0.17 -7.12
C ARG A 50 20.39 -0.89 -5.79
N SER A 51 21.12 -0.24 -4.88
CA SER A 51 21.25 -0.71 -3.49
C SER A 51 19.88 -0.85 -2.83
N VAL A 52 19.66 -1.97 -2.15
CA VAL A 52 18.47 -2.26 -1.34
C VAL A 52 18.27 -1.29 -0.18
N GLY A 53 19.30 -0.52 0.20
CA GLY A 53 19.18 0.51 1.22
C GLY A 53 19.19 -0.06 2.62
N ALA A 54 18.16 0.24 3.41
CA ALA A 54 18.12 -0.01 4.85
C ALA A 54 17.74 -1.47 5.18
N SER A 55 18.47 -2.46 4.63
CA SER A 55 18.20 -3.89 4.85
C SER A 55 18.24 -4.33 6.32
N TRP A 56 18.84 -3.55 7.22
CA TRP A 56 18.76 -3.82 8.66
C TRP A 56 17.39 -3.50 9.27
N VAL A 57 16.53 -2.78 8.54
CA VAL A 57 15.15 -2.47 8.89
C VAL A 57 14.21 -3.47 8.23
N HIS A 58 14.21 -3.53 6.90
CA HIS A 58 13.22 -4.30 6.13
C HIS A 58 13.65 -5.72 5.77
N HIS A 59 14.87 -6.12 6.12
CA HIS A 59 15.42 -7.47 5.94
C HIS A 59 15.56 -7.99 4.49
N ILE A 60 15.02 -7.29 3.48
CA ILE A 60 15.20 -7.61 2.06
C ILE A 60 16.67 -7.52 1.64
N THR A 61 17.15 -8.58 1.00
CA THR A 61 18.48 -8.67 0.41
C THR A 61 18.46 -8.42 -1.10
N ALA A 62 19.60 -7.99 -1.67
CA ALA A 62 19.73 -7.82 -3.12
C ALA A 62 19.52 -9.12 -3.91
N ARG A 63 19.78 -10.28 -3.29
CA ARG A 63 19.58 -11.60 -3.90
C ARG A 63 18.10 -11.89 -4.12
N GLU A 64 17.24 -11.54 -3.16
CA GLU A 64 15.80 -11.73 -3.28
C GLU A 64 15.21 -10.87 -4.41
N LEU A 65 15.73 -9.65 -4.60
CA LEU A 65 15.28 -8.78 -5.68
C LEU A 65 15.75 -9.21 -7.07
N LEU A 66 16.71 -10.12 -7.20
CA LEU A 66 17.27 -10.50 -8.51
C LEU A 66 16.23 -11.15 -9.43
N HIS A 67 15.30 -11.89 -8.84
CA HIS A 67 14.27 -12.63 -9.57
C HIS A 67 12.90 -11.98 -9.50
N ALA A 68 12.74 -10.99 -8.61
CA ALA A 68 11.51 -10.22 -8.46
C ALA A 68 11.08 -9.57 -9.78
N PRO A 69 9.77 -9.37 -10.01
CA PRO A 69 9.31 -8.56 -11.12
C PRO A 69 9.74 -7.10 -10.93
N ASP A 70 9.98 -6.37 -12.01
CA ASP A 70 10.12 -4.91 -11.95
C ASP A 70 8.74 -4.24 -11.84
N PHE A 71 8.73 -2.94 -11.58
CA PHE A 71 7.46 -2.21 -11.44
C PHE A 71 6.60 -2.27 -12.70
N GLU A 72 7.20 -2.21 -13.90
CA GLU A 72 6.50 -2.39 -15.18
C GLU A 72 5.78 -3.74 -15.25
N GLY A 73 6.42 -4.81 -14.77
CA GLY A 73 5.87 -6.16 -14.72
C GLY A 73 4.66 -6.34 -13.82
N ILE A 74 4.57 -5.57 -12.72
CA ILE A 74 3.45 -5.66 -11.76
C ILE A 74 2.38 -4.59 -11.99
N ALA A 75 2.66 -3.55 -12.79
CA ALA A 75 1.82 -2.36 -12.91
C ALA A 75 0.38 -2.66 -13.32
N HIS A 76 0.16 -3.62 -14.22
CA HIS A 76 -1.18 -4.00 -14.66
C HIS A 76 -2.00 -4.61 -13.52
N GLU A 77 -1.43 -5.56 -12.80
CA GLU A 77 -2.10 -6.25 -11.70
C GLU A 77 -2.29 -5.31 -10.51
N LEU A 78 -1.27 -4.53 -10.16
CA LEU A 78 -1.37 -3.53 -9.10
C LEU A 78 -2.46 -2.49 -9.40
N ARG A 79 -2.58 -2.06 -10.65
CA ARG A 79 -3.66 -1.16 -11.08
C ARG A 79 -5.03 -1.80 -10.84
N ASP A 80 -5.21 -3.07 -11.21
CA ASP A 80 -6.48 -3.76 -11.03
C ASP A 80 -6.83 -3.97 -9.55
N LEU A 81 -5.82 -4.17 -8.69
CA LEU A 81 -5.98 -4.25 -7.24
C LEU A 81 -6.31 -2.89 -6.58
N LEU A 82 -5.95 -1.76 -7.20
CA LEU A 82 -6.18 -0.42 -6.64
C LEU A 82 -7.39 0.31 -7.23
N ALA A 83 -7.77 0.00 -8.48
CA ALA A 83 -8.80 0.72 -9.20
C ALA A 83 -10.17 0.64 -8.48
N GLY A 84 -10.79 1.80 -8.23
CA GLY A 84 -12.09 1.87 -7.56
C GLY A 84 -12.06 1.68 -6.04
N ARG A 85 -10.88 1.54 -5.43
CA ARG A 85 -10.68 1.44 -3.98
C ARG A 85 -10.01 2.69 -3.42
N VAL A 86 -10.29 3.01 -2.17
CA VAL A 86 -9.60 4.08 -1.45
C VAL A 86 -8.17 3.61 -1.18
N PHE A 87 -7.18 4.41 -1.57
CA PHE A 87 -5.78 4.12 -1.27
C PHE A 87 -5.50 4.46 0.20
N VAL A 88 -5.26 3.44 1.01
CA VAL A 88 -5.02 3.59 2.45
C VAL A 88 -3.59 3.20 2.75
N ALA A 89 -2.90 3.97 3.60
CA ALA A 89 -1.66 3.52 4.22
C ALA A 89 -1.51 4.15 5.59
N HIS A 90 -0.63 3.59 6.42
CA HIS A 90 -0.39 4.18 7.74
C HIS A 90 0.16 5.59 7.59
N ASN A 91 1.23 5.76 6.80
CA ASN A 91 1.75 7.06 6.41
C ASN A 91 1.49 7.32 4.92
N VAL A 92 0.22 7.54 4.53
CA VAL A 92 -0.15 7.73 3.11
C VAL A 92 0.69 8.74 2.33
N SER A 93 1.22 9.78 2.96
CA SER A 93 2.12 10.74 2.29
C SER A 93 3.45 10.13 1.84
N PHE A 94 3.92 9.10 2.55
CA PHE A 94 5.11 8.32 2.23
C PHE A 94 4.81 7.31 1.12
N ASP A 95 3.78 6.49 1.27
CA ASP A 95 3.46 5.40 0.33
C ASP A 95 2.99 5.92 -1.02
N SER A 96 2.07 6.88 -1.02
CA SER A 96 1.52 7.45 -2.26
C SER A 96 2.59 8.10 -3.15
N ARG A 97 3.60 8.78 -2.59
CA ARG A 97 4.65 9.39 -3.41
C ARG A 97 5.56 8.35 -4.07
N PHE A 98 5.74 7.16 -3.48
CA PHE A 98 6.45 6.07 -4.13
C PHE A 98 5.59 5.48 -5.25
N LEU A 99 4.33 5.15 -4.96
CA LEU A 99 3.38 4.69 -5.97
C LEU A 99 3.30 5.65 -7.18
N LEU A 100 3.05 6.94 -6.92
CA LEU A 100 2.96 7.99 -7.94
C LEU A 100 4.25 8.13 -8.74
N ALA A 101 5.41 8.03 -8.09
CA ALA A 101 6.71 8.12 -8.76
C ALA A 101 6.95 6.91 -9.67
N GLU A 102 6.62 5.70 -9.23
CA GLU A 102 6.78 4.49 -10.04
C GLU A 102 5.88 4.51 -11.27
N TYR A 103 4.60 4.88 -11.14
CA TYR A 103 3.71 5.09 -12.28
C TYR A 103 4.21 6.23 -13.20
N SER A 104 4.69 7.34 -12.63
CA SER A 104 5.21 8.46 -13.41
C SER A 104 6.47 8.10 -14.22
N ARG A 105 7.32 7.20 -13.73
CA ARG A 105 8.51 6.70 -14.47
C ARG A 105 8.12 5.98 -15.77
N MET A 106 6.97 5.33 -15.78
CA MET A 106 6.41 4.68 -16.97
C MET A 106 5.55 5.64 -17.83
N GLY A 107 5.54 6.94 -17.51
CA GLY A 107 4.74 7.95 -18.22
C GLY A 107 3.24 7.92 -17.87
N ALA A 108 2.86 7.29 -16.76
CA ALA A 108 1.46 7.16 -16.36
C ALA A 108 1.11 8.07 -15.16
N SER A 109 -0.08 8.64 -15.22
CA SER A 109 -0.72 9.31 -14.08
C SER A 109 -1.83 8.42 -13.53
N ILE A 110 -1.98 8.39 -12.21
CA ILE A 110 -3.02 7.61 -11.52
C ILE A 110 -3.87 8.53 -10.64
N PRO A 111 -5.16 8.22 -10.41
CA PRO A 111 -6.06 9.08 -9.64
C PRO A 111 -5.92 8.86 -8.11
N VAL A 112 -4.68 8.92 -7.61
CA VAL A 112 -4.35 8.83 -6.19
C VAL A 112 -4.02 10.23 -5.66
N ASP A 113 -5.00 10.85 -5.00
CA ASP A 113 -4.90 12.21 -4.47
C ASP A 113 -5.62 12.35 -3.12
N GLN A 114 -5.70 13.57 -2.56
CA GLN A 114 -6.29 13.81 -1.24
C GLN A 114 -7.76 13.35 -1.11
N SER A 115 -8.49 13.27 -2.22
CA SER A 115 -9.89 12.82 -2.26
C SER A 115 -10.02 11.30 -2.26
N THR A 116 -9.02 10.56 -2.77
CA THR A 116 -9.01 9.10 -2.88
C THR A 116 -8.08 8.41 -1.88
N MET A 117 -7.32 9.17 -1.09
CA MET A 117 -6.37 8.67 -0.10
C MET A 117 -6.85 8.79 1.35
N LEU A 118 -6.56 7.78 2.19
CA LEU A 118 -6.77 7.82 3.64
C LEU A 118 -5.46 7.52 4.42
N CYS A 119 -5.19 8.29 5.46
CA CYS A 119 -4.01 8.13 6.31
C CYS A 119 -4.41 7.65 7.71
N THR A 120 -4.14 6.39 8.04
CA THR A 120 -4.51 5.86 9.36
C THR A 120 -3.64 6.42 10.48
N MET A 121 -2.40 6.86 10.24
CA MET A 121 -1.60 7.59 11.23
C MET A 121 -2.29 8.88 11.69
N LYS A 122 -2.78 9.69 10.75
CA LYS A 122 -3.45 10.96 11.07
C LYS A 122 -4.79 10.71 11.74
N LEU A 123 -5.55 9.74 11.25
CA LEU A 123 -6.84 9.38 11.80
C LEU A 123 -6.70 8.82 13.23
N SER A 124 -5.76 7.89 13.45
CA SER A 124 -5.45 7.35 14.78
C SER A 124 -5.01 8.45 15.74
N ARG A 125 -4.17 9.39 15.29
CA ARG A 125 -3.73 10.50 16.15
C ARG A 125 -4.91 11.36 16.59
N SER A 126 -5.88 11.57 15.71
CA SER A 126 -7.08 12.35 16.01
C SER A 126 -8.06 11.62 16.92
N LEU A 127 -8.26 10.31 16.71
CA LEU A 127 -9.30 9.54 17.41
C LEU A 127 -8.81 8.94 18.74
N ILE A 128 -7.57 8.47 18.79
CA ILE A 128 -7.02 7.73 19.94
C ILE A 128 -5.70 8.31 20.47
N GLY A 129 -5.23 9.44 19.92
CA GLY A 129 -4.02 10.13 20.39
C GLY A 129 -2.70 9.43 20.04
N ARG A 130 -2.72 8.37 19.21
CA ARG A 130 -1.54 7.57 18.83
C ARG A 130 -1.25 7.68 17.35
N GLY A 131 0.02 7.74 16.97
CA GLY A 131 0.41 8.02 15.57
C GLY A 131 1.57 7.19 15.03
N LYS A 132 2.11 6.25 15.79
CA LYS A 132 2.99 5.20 15.24
C LYS A 132 2.17 3.93 15.12
N LEU A 133 2.43 3.11 14.10
CA LEU A 133 1.69 1.86 13.89
C LEU A 133 1.81 0.96 15.11
N ALA A 134 3.03 0.76 15.62
CA ALA A 134 3.29 -0.01 16.84
C ALA A 134 2.46 0.46 18.05
N ASP A 135 2.37 1.77 18.29
CA ASP A 135 1.58 2.32 19.40
C ASP A 135 0.08 2.03 19.21
N CYS A 136 -0.41 2.10 17.97
CA CYS A 136 -1.80 1.80 17.62
C CYS A 136 -2.11 0.31 17.75
N CYS A 137 -1.18 -0.55 17.32
CA CYS A 137 -1.26 -1.99 17.45
C CYS A 137 -1.31 -2.40 18.93
N GLU A 138 -0.44 -1.85 19.76
CA GLU A 138 -0.47 -2.05 21.21
C GLU A 138 -1.82 -1.64 21.82
N TYR A 139 -2.35 -0.48 21.42
CA TYR A 139 -3.62 0.05 21.94
C TYR A 139 -4.82 -0.85 21.64
N PHE A 140 -4.87 -1.44 20.43
CA PHE A 140 -5.97 -2.29 20.00
C PHE A 140 -5.70 -3.80 20.15
N GLY A 141 -4.52 -4.20 20.63
CA GLY A 141 -4.12 -5.60 20.72
C GLY A 141 -3.94 -6.27 19.35
N ILE A 142 -3.45 -5.53 18.35
CA ILE A 142 -3.20 -6.04 16.99
C ILE A 142 -1.79 -6.65 16.96
N ALA A 143 -1.69 -7.90 16.53
CA ALA A 143 -0.40 -8.55 16.30
C ALA A 143 0.25 -8.02 15.01
N ASN A 144 1.56 -7.77 15.06
CA ASN A 144 2.39 -7.44 13.90
C ASN A 144 3.73 -8.15 14.10
N GLU A 145 3.78 -9.42 13.75
CA GLU A 145 4.87 -10.33 14.12
C GLU A 145 6.12 -10.13 13.27
N ASP A 146 5.96 -9.67 12.03
CA ASP A 146 7.06 -9.39 11.08
C ASP A 146 7.06 -7.91 10.69
N ALA A 147 7.17 -7.02 11.69
CA ALA A 147 7.24 -5.58 11.44
C ALA A 147 8.38 -5.25 10.47
N HIS A 148 8.13 -4.32 9.52
CA HIS A 148 9.01 -4.04 8.37
C HIS A 148 9.03 -5.13 7.28
N SER A 149 8.00 -5.97 7.28
CA SER A 149 7.48 -6.64 6.09
C SER A 149 6.28 -5.85 5.57
N ALA A 150 6.27 -5.50 4.29
CA ALA A 150 5.21 -4.68 3.73
C ALA A 150 3.83 -5.33 3.91
N LEU A 151 3.71 -6.67 3.75
CA LEU A 151 2.42 -7.34 3.95
C LEU A 151 2.00 -7.34 5.43
N SER A 152 2.92 -7.60 6.35
CA SER A 152 2.61 -7.61 7.79
C SER A 152 2.17 -6.22 8.27
N ASP A 153 2.85 -5.16 7.82
CA ASP A 153 2.51 -3.78 8.16
C ASP A 153 1.19 -3.33 7.49
N ALA A 154 0.93 -3.74 6.23
CA ALA A 154 -0.34 -3.51 5.55
C ALA A 154 -1.51 -4.23 6.24
N HIS A 155 -1.33 -5.49 6.63
CA HIS A 155 -2.33 -6.28 7.35
C HIS A 155 -2.64 -5.70 8.74
N ALA A 156 -1.61 -5.35 9.53
CA ALA A 156 -1.80 -4.66 10.80
C ALA A 156 -2.53 -3.32 10.61
N THR A 157 -2.21 -2.58 9.54
CA THR A 157 -2.89 -1.34 9.17
C THR A 157 -4.34 -1.57 8.74
N ALA A 158 -4.66 -2.70 8.10
CA ALA A 158 -6.01 -3.07 7.70
C ALA A 158 -6.89 -3.38 8.91
N ILE A 159 -6.38 -4.14 9.87
CA ILE A 159 -7.07 -4.36 11.15
C ILE A 159 -7.27 -3.01 11.87
N LEU A 160 -6.24 -2.16 11.90
CA LEU A 160 -6.35 -0.82 12.48
C LEU A 160 -7.43 0.02 11.78
N LEU A 161 -7.53 -0.03 10.45
CA LEU A 161 -8.59 0.65 9.71
C LEU A 161 -9.98 0.18 10.16
N GLY A 162 -10.19 -1.13 10.30
CA GLY A 162 -11.42 -1.70 10.85
C GLY A 162 -11.76 -1.13 12.24
N ARG A 163 -10.77 -1.06 13.15
CA ARG A 163 -10.95 -0.46 14.48
C ARG A 163 -11.30 1.03 14.44
N LEU A 164 -10.72 1.79 13.50
CA LEU A 164 -11.02 3.20 13.33
C LEU A 164 -12.41 3.44 12.73
N LEU A 165 -12.86 2.56 11.82
CA LEU A 165 -14.24 2.54 11.31
C LEU A 165 -15.23 2.27 12.43
N GLU A 166 -14.96 1.28 13.30
CA GLU A 166 -15.78 0.98 14.48
C GLU A 166 -15.81 2.15 15.49
N ALA A 167 -14.69 2.86 15.66
CA ALA A 167 -14.57 3.95 16.61
C ALA A 167 -15.31 5.23 16.20
N ASP A 168 -15.40 5.54 14.90
CA ASP A 168 -16.16 6.69 14.38
C ASP A 168 -16.87 6.37 13.05
N PRO A 169 -17.90 5.51 13.06
CA PRO A 169 -18.56 5.03 11.83
C PRO A 169 -19.32 6.14 11.09
N LYS A 170 -19.54 7.29 11.74
CA LYS A 170 -20.25 8.44 11.16
C LYS A 170 -19.29 9.50 10.63
N TRP A 171 -17.96 9.29 10.73
CA TRP A 171 -17.00 10.23 10.18
C TRP A 171 -17.21 10.37 8.65
N PRO A 172 -17.62 11.55 8.15
CA PRO A 172 -17.95 11.70 6.72
C PRO A 172 -16.74 11.46 5.80
N GLY A 173 -15.53 11.47 6.35
CA GLY A 173 -14.29 11.23 5.62
C GLY A 173 -14.19 9.84 5.00
N PHE A 174 -14.87 8.83 5.56
CA PHE A 174 -14.89 7.48 4.96
C PHE A 174 -15.73 7.46 3.69
N GLN A 175 -17.02 7.83 3.80
CA GLN A 175 -17.95 7.82 2.66
C GLN A 175 -17.48 8.71 1.52
N ARG A 176 -16.99 9.93 1.81
CA ARG A 176 -16.48 10.83 0.76
C ARG A 176 -15.35 10.21 -0.06
N ARG A 177 -14.48 9.43 0.58
CA ARG A 177 -13.36 8.77 -0.11
C ARG A 177 -13.82 7.57 -0.90
N LEU A 178 -14.75 6.77 -0.36
CA LEU A 178 -15.38 5.68 -1.10
C LEU A 178 -16.07 6.23 -2.36
N ASP A 179 -16.85 7.30 -2.26
CA ASP A 179 -17.50 7.91 -3.43
C ASP A 179 -16.47 8.42 -4.46
N ALA A 180 -15.43 9.10 -4.00
CA ALA A 180 -14.36 9.62 -4.86
C ALA A 180 -13.57 8.50 -5.57
N ALA A 181 -13.20 7.44 -4.84
CA ALA A 181 -12.49 6.30 -5.40
C ALA A 181 -13.33 5.56 -6.43
N GLY A 182 -14.62 5.34 -6.14
CA GLY A 182 -15.55 4.72 -7.08
C GLY A 182 -15.75 5.54 -8.35
N ALA A 183 -15.79 6.88 -8.25
CA ALA A 183 -15.85 7.77 -9.40
C ALA A 183 -14.54 7.84 -10.20
N ALA A 184 -13.41 7.60 -9.55
CA ALA A 184 -12.09 7.60 -10.15
C ALA A 184 -11.68 6.28 -10.81
N ALA A 185 -12.46 5.20 -10.66
CA ALA A 185 -12.12 3.86 -11.14
C ALA A 185 -11.72 3.82 -12.63
N GLU A 186 -12.49 4.51 -13.49
CA GLU A 186 -12.25 4.57 -14.94
C GLU A 186 -11.08 5.48 -15.33
N GLN A 187 -10.59 6.31 -14.42
CA GLN A 187 -9.45 7.21 -14.65
C GLN A 187 -8.10 6.49 -14.50
N TRP A 188 -8.10 5.28 -13.95
CA TRP A 188 -6.88 4.47 -13.85
C TRP A 188 -6.38 4.07 -15.25
N PRO A 189 -5.08 4.27 -15.54
CA PRO A 189 -4.51 3.98 -16.84
C PRO A 189 -4.64 2.50 -17.19
N THR A 190 -4.57 2.21 -18.49
CA THR A 190 -4.48 0.84 -19.01
C THR A 190 -3.12 0.64 -19.64
N PHE A 191 -2.58 -0.57 -19.48
CA PHE A 191 -1.23 -0.90 -19.91
C PHE A 191 -1.26 -2.06 -20.89
N ALA A 192 -1.66 -1.79 -22.14
CA ALA A 192 -1.80 -2.82 -23.16
C ALA A 192 -0.47 -3.49 -23.55
N THR A 193 0.65 -2.77 -23.39
CA THR A 193 1.98 -3.19 -23.87
C THR A 193 2.97 -3.50 -22.77
N LEU A 194 2.64 -3.24 -21.49
CA LEU A 194 3.55 -3.56 -20.40
C LEU A 194 3.63 -5.08 -20.21
N PRO A 195 4.80 -5.62 -19.81
CA PRO A 195 4.91 -7.02 -19.44
C PRO A 195 3.97 -7.34 -18.27
N LYS A 196 3.45 -8.56 -18.23
CA LYS A 196 2.77 -9.12 -17.06
C LYS A 196 3.70 -10.15 -16.44
N LYS A 197 4.33 -9.79 -15.34
CA LYS A 197 5.23 -10.69 -14.59
C LYS A 197 4.49 -11.23 -13.38
N GLU A 198 4.81 -12.47 -13.02
CA GLU A 198 4.28 -13.11 -11.81
C GLU A 198 4.72 -12.32 -10.57
N TRP A 199 3.79 -12.14 -9.64
CA TRP A 199 4.08 -11.59 -8.32
C TRP A 199 4.87 -12.62 -7.52
N LEU A 200 5.97 -12.19 -6.92
CA LEU A 200 6.88 -13.05 -6.17
C LEU A 200 6.93 -12.58 -4.72
N PRO A 201 6.14 -13.21 -3.82
CA PRO A 201 6.14 -12.93 -2.39
C PRO A 201 7.53 -13.06 -1.75
N ARG A 202 7.74 -12.34 -0.64
CA ARG A 202 8.98 -12.46 0.15
C ARG A 202 9.21 -13.92 0.55
N GLY A 203 10.47 -14.36 0.58
CA GLY A 203 10.83 -15.72 1.03
C GLY A 203 10.60 -16.87 0.04
N THR A 204 10.02 -16.63 -1.15
CA THR A 204 9.82 -17.68 -2.19
C THR A 204 11.11 -18.33 -2.72
N HIS A 205 12.28 -17.72 -2.50
CA HIS A 205 13.58 -18.21 -2.98
C HIS A 205 14.46 -18.88 -1.89
N LEU A 206 13.86 -19.28 -0.76
CA LEU A 206 14.58 -19.96 0.33
C LEU A 206 14.69 -21.50 0.16
N ALA A 207 14.36 -22.04 -1.02
CA ALA A 207 14.51 -23.45 -1.38
C ALA A 207 15.75 -23.71 -2.26
#